data_AF-A0A9D1SQD3-F1
#
_entry.id   AF-A0A9D1SQD3-F1
#
_cell.length_a   1.000
_cell.length_b   1.000
_cell.length_c   1.000
_cell.angle_alpha   90.00
_cell.angle_beta   90.00
_cell.angle_gamma   90.00
#
_symmetry.space_group_name_H-M   'P 1'
#
loop_
_entity.id
_entity.type
_entity.pdbx_description
1 polymer ?
#
loop_
_entity_poly.entity_id
_entity_poly.type
_entity_poly.pdbx_seq_one_letter_code
_entity_poly.pdbx_strand_id
1 'polypeptide(L)'
;MKKITIIALAVLCVALLCVAAACEPEEQLPQKYKITCASGEGYSVSDLPSESAEGSTVYFYVEATSVFYQIDKVTFNGTEIYEDDFGTYSFKMPAADVTVQVTATPAPEYDDPDDHLAWGSTVTGFISQASPSDQTASWDVEQDIPLTFPGISSAAWITSVDADLQISDESVIPADAIRYENVKASTSSAVIAGKLVVDLKKVSPGTTYIYVSLRPNNASLGTLMRKFTVTEYGQLQLDTVEVTLKITNHSDYEWEEVFINVSDRTPVYGSNAEDFYSIMLSETADGEVTVSLVPGHTYFVSAGTLSYRVSLSVDDWVGEGSSETGFNRIEDGNLTFLYAGVIQITIRNP
;
A
#
# COMPACT_ATOMS: atom_id res chain seq x y z
N MET A 1 38.48 56.45 89.45
CA MET A 1 39.58 55.55 89.05
C MET A 1 39.45 55.24 87.57
N LYS A 2 40.56 55.41 86.82
CA LYS A 2 40.81 55.06 85.39
C LYS A 2 39.86 55.68 84.36
N LYS A 3 40.18 56.80 83.70
CA LYS A 3 41.22 57.08 82.66
C LYS A 3 40.83 56.63 81.24
N ILE A 4 40.93 57.60 80.31
CA ILE A 4 41.26 57.52 78.85
C ILE A 4 40.10 57.79 77.85
N THR A 5 39.78 59.07 77.64
CA THR A 5 40.17 59.95 76.49
C THR A 5 40.60 59.24 75.17
N ILE A 6 40.11 59.50 73.94
CA ILE A 6 40.47 60.61 73.00
C ILE A 6 39.83 60.39 71.59
N ILE A 7 39.15 61.42 71.04
CA ILE A 7 39.31 62.14 69.71
C ILE A 7 39.14 61.31 68.39
N ALA A 8 38.53 61.73 67.26
CA ALA A 8 38.30 63.01 66.55
C ALA A 8 37.07 62.88 65.61
N LEU A 9 36.20 63.89 65.42
CA LEU A 9 36.32 65.08 64.54
C LEU A 9 36.09 64.80 63.03
N ALA A 10 34.91 65.18 62.49
CA ALA A 10 34.79 65.88 61.21
C ALA A 10 33.36 66.41 60.97
N VAL A 11 33.30 67.73 60.81
CA VAL A 11 32.19 68.59 60.37
C VAL A 11 32.02 68.46 58.85
N LEU A 12 30.80 68.55 58.27
CA LEU A 12 30.45 69.51 57.19
C LEU A 12 28.99 69.43 56.66
N CYS A 13 28.38 70.62 56.65
CA CYS A 13 27.29 71.24 55.87
C CYS A 13 26.70 70.52 54.61
N VAL A 14 25.37 70.38 54.47
CA VAL A 14 24.32 71.30 53.93
C VAL A 14 24.10 71.21 52.41
N ALA A 15 22.85 70.86 52.07
CA ALA A 15 21.99 71.20 50.91
C ALA A 15 22.45 70.87 49.47
N LEU A 16 21.58 70.17 48.73
CA LEU A 16 20.70 70.74 47.69
C LEU A 16 20.03 69.57 46.94
N LEU A 17 18.73 69.35 47.18
CA LEU A 17 17.90 68.48 46.34
C LEU A 17 17.35 69.35 45.20
N CYS A 18 18.05 69.33 44.07
CA CYS A 18 17.50 69.81 42.80
C CYS A 18 16.58 68.74 42.23
N VAL A 19 15.33 69.15 41.97
CA VAL A 19 14.34 68.41 41.20
C VAL A 19 14.84 68.29 39.77
N ALA A 20 15.17 67.07 39.35
CA ALA A 20 15.26 66.72 37.95
C ALA A 20 14.07 65.80 37.65
N ALA A 21 13.07 66.33 36.94
CA ALA A 21 12.05 65.52 36.29
C ALA A 21 12.74 64.72 35.18
N ALA A 22 13.15 63.50 35.49
CA ALA A 22 13.48 62.49 34.50
C ALA A 22 12.15 61.95 33.96
N CYS A 23 11.82 62.28 32.71
CA CYS A 23 10.87 61.51 31.93
C CYS A 23 11.57 60.18 31.63
N GLU A 24 11.29 59.16 32.43
CA GLU A 24 11.59 57.79 32.03
C GLU A 24 10.77 57.50 30.76
N PRO A 25 11.36 56.98 29.67
CA PRO A 25 10.55 56.40 28.61
C PRO A 25 9.81 55.23 29.26
N GLU A 26 8.47 55.27 29.27
CA GLU A 26 7.69 54.08 29.57
C GLU A 26 8.12 53.00 28.58
N GLU A 27 8.85 51.98 29.03
CA GLU A 27 9.07 50.76 28.26
C GLU A 27 7.70 50.12 28.06
N GLN A 28 7.09 50.39 26.91
CA GLN A 28 5.86 49.73 26.49
C GLN A 28 6.16 48.25 26.36
N LEU A 29 5.60 47.44 27.27
CA LEU A 29 5.71 45.98 27.18
C LEU A 29 5.24 45.55 25.78
N PRO A 30 5.98 44.67 25.09
CA PRO A 30 5.63 44.28 23.74
C PRO A 30 4.21 43.68 23.72
N GLN A 31 3.35 44.25 22.88
CA GLN A 31 1.97 43.78 22.75
C GLN A 31 1.97 42.33 22.25
N LYS A 32 1.24 41.47 22.96
CA LYS A 32 1.06 40.07 22.59
C LYS A 32 -0.27 39.87 21.89
N TYR A 33 -0.26 38.99 20.90
CA TYR A 33 -1.43 38.60 20.15
C TYR A 33 -1.60 37.09 20.22
N LYS A 34 -2.85 36.62 20.09
CA LYS A 34 -3.18 35.19 20.21
C LYS A 34 -2.82 34.44 18.95
N ILE A 35 -2.50 33.17 19.13
CA ILE A 35 -2.28 32.22 18.05
C ILE A 35 -3.24 31.06 18.27
N THR A 36 -3.97 30.68 17.23
CA THR A 36 -4.91 29.56 17.26
C THR A 36 -4.62 28.62 16.10
N CYS A 37 -4.84 27.32 16.31
CA CYS A 37 -4.82 26.32 15.27
C CYS A 37 -5.94 25.32 15.57
N ALA A 38 -6.75 25.00 14.57
CA ALA A 38 -7.75 23.96 14.71
C ALA A 38 -7.08 22.58 14.62
N SER A 39 -7.55 21.64 15.43
CA SER A 39 -7.23 20.22 15.22
C SER A 39 -7.93 19.72 13.94
N GLY A 40 -7.26 18.88 13.19
CA GLY A 40 -7.80 18.20 12.02
C GLY A 40 -7.39 16.73 12.00
N GLU A 41 -7.80 16.02 10.96
CA GLU A 41 -7.44 14.63 10.74
C GLU A 41 -6.12 14.53 9.94
N GLY A 42 -5.32 13.51 10.24
CA GLY A 42 -4.12 13.19 9.46
C GLY A 42 -2.86 13.99 9.82
N TYR A 43 -2.94 14.95 10.75
CA TYR A 43 -1.78 15.73 11.19
C TYR A 43 -1.81 16.04 12.69
N SER A 44 -0.63 16.33 13.22
CA SER A 44 -0.43 16.88 14.56
C SER A 44 0.39 18.16 14.48
N VAL A 45 0.13 19.09 15.40
CA VAL A 45 0.88 20.34 15.52
C VAL A 45 1.49 20.39 16.91
N SER A 46 2.81 20.56 16.99
CA SER A 46 3.56 20.64 18.24
C SER A 46 4.35 21.95 18.33
N ASP A 47 4.66 22.36 19.55
CA ASP A 47 5.42 23.56 19.90
C ASP A 47 4.85 24.91 19.41
N LEU A 48 3.61 24.94 18.91
CA LEU A 48 2.92 26.19 18.58
C LEU A 48 2.52 26.94 19.87
N PRO A 49 3.08 28.13 20.15
CA PRO A 49 2.69 28.92 21.32
C PRO A 49 1.27 29.45 21.16
N SER A 50 0.56 29.68 22.27
CA SER A 50 -0.81 30.24 22.26
C SER A 50 -0.85 31.76 22.12
N GLU A 51 0.28 32.45 22.32
CA GLU A 51 0.45 33.88 22.11
C GLU A 51 1.91 34.22 21.81
N SER A 52 2.15 35.31 21.09
CA SER A 52 3.50 35.83 20.87
C SER A 52 3.53 37.35 20.72
N ALA A 53 4.71 37.95 20.92
CA ALA A 53 4.91 39.39 20.81
C ALA A 53 4.98 39.83 19.33
N GLU A 54 4.43 41.00 19.01
CA GLU A 54 4.55 41.59 17.68
C GLU A 54 6.00 41.58 17.16
N GLY A 55 6.18 41.17 15.91
CA GLY A 55 7.47 41.19 15.23
C GLY A 55 8.44 40.07 15.64
N SER A 56 8.12 39.27 16.66
CA SER A 56 8.86 38.04 16.96
C SER A 56 8.61 36.96 15.91
N THR A 57 9.56 36.06 15.73
CA THR A 57 9.39 34.86 14.90
C THR A 57 8.82 33.73 15.75
N VAL A 58 7.75 33.11 15.28
CA VAL A 58 7.15 31.91 15.86
C VAL A 58 7.62 30.70 15.07
N TYR A 59 7.98 29.64 15.79
CA TYR A 59 8.40 28.35 15.23
C TYR A 59 7.50 27.25 15.78
N PHE A 60 7.17 26.27 14.94
CA PHE A 60 6.35 25.11 15.31
C PHE A 60 6.55 23.97 14.30
N TYR A 61 6.09 22.77 14.68
CA TYR A 61 6.18 21.58 13.83
C TYR A 61 4.80 21.12 13.41
N VAL A 62 4.73 20.55 12.21
CA VAL A 62 3.54 19.89 11.68
C VAL A 62 3.97 18.54 11.14
N GLU A 63 3.40 17.47 11.66
CA GLU A 63 3.74 16.11 11.27
C GLU A 63 2.47 15.35 10.87
N ALA A 64 2.56 14.52 9.83
CA ALA A 64 1.49 13.58 9.52
C ALA A 64 1.36 12.55 10.65
N THR A 65 0.14 12.20 11.04
CA THR A 65 -0.10 11.28 12.18
C THR A 65 0.17 9.82 11.86
N SER A 66 0.31 9.48 10.58
CA SER A 66 0.58 8.12 10.11
C SER A 66 1.13 8.16 8.69
N VAL A 67 1.67 7.04 8.22
CA VAL A 67 2.15 6.86 6.83
C VAL A 67 1.05 7.03 5.76
N PHE A 68 -0.23 6.99 6.14
CA PHE A 68 -1.37 7.14 5.22
C PHE A 68 -1.74 8.59 4.92
N TYR A 69 -1.04 9.57 5.51
CA TYR A 69 -1.29 10.98 5.31
C TYR A 69 0.01 11.70 4.92
N GLN A 70 -0.16 12.77 4.16
CA GLN A 70 0.90 13.74 3.90
C GLN A 70 0.37 15.15 4.16
N ILE A 71 1.25 16.03 4.61
CA ILE A 71 0.91 17.44 4.78
C ILE A 71 0.79 18.07 3.40
N ASP A 72 -0.39 18.61 3.09
CA ASP A 72 -0.68 19.26 1.82
C ASP A 72 -0.32 20.74 1.90
N LYS A 73 -0.80 21.43 2.93
CA LYS A 73 -0.60 22.87 3.04
C LYS A 73 -0.64 23.36 4.48
N VAL A 74 0.21 24.35 4.77
CA VAL A 74 0.19 25.12 6.03
C VAL A 74 0.05 26.60 5.71
N THR A 75 -0.87 27.28 6.39
CA THR A 75 -1.07 28.72 6.23
C THR A 75 -1.16 29.44 7.56
N PHE A 76 -0.75 30.71 7.59
CA PHE A 76 -1.07 31.66 8.65
C PHE A 76 -1.92 32.80 8.06
N ASN A 77 -3.10 33.07 8.63
CA ASN A 77 -4.04 34.08 8.13
C ASN A 77 -4.27 34.02 6.61
N GLY A 78 -4.30 32.81 6.04
CA GLY A 78 -4.49 32.55 4.60
C GLY A 78 -3.23 32.67 3.74
N THR A 79 -2.09 33.07 4.31
CA THR A 79 -0.79 33.08 3.60
C THR A 79 -0.08 31.75 3.81
N GLU A 80 0.30 31.10 2.72
CA GLU A 80 1.03 29.84 2.74
C GLU A 80 2.45 30.01 3.28
N ILE A 81 2.86 29.06 4.12
CA ILE A 81 4.20 28.95 4.68
C ILE A 81 4.74 27.55 4.44
N TYR A 82 6.05 27.49 4.26
CA TYR A 82 6.76 26.28 3.89
C TYR A 82 7.64 25.82 5.05
N GLU A 83 7.81 24.50 5.11
CA GLU A 83 8.78 23.85 5.97
C GLU A 83 10.20 24.25 5.55
N ASP A 84 11.07 24.50 6.53
CA ASP A 84 12.48 24.72 6.28
C ASP A 84 13.28 23.41 6.21
N ASP A 85 14.58 23.51 5.92
CA ASP A 85 15.48 22.35 5.81
C ASP A 85 15.62 21.55 7.14
N PHE A 86 15.10 22.07 8.25
CA PHE A 86 15.10 21.45 9.57
C PHE A 86 13.73 20.93 9.99
N GLY A 87 12.76 20.89 9.08
CA GLY A 87 11.42 20.39 9.35
C GLY A 87 10.53 21.37 10.11
N THR A 88 10.87 22.65 10.13
CA THR A 88 10.21 23.65 10.98
C THR A 88 9.40 24.64 10.15
N TYR A 89 8.18 24.94 10.59
CA TYR A 89 7.38 26.03 10.04
C TYR A 89 7.58 27.30 10.85
N SER A 90 7.62 28.45 10.18
CA SER A 90 7.75 29.72 10.87
C SER A 90 6.99 30.87 10.21
N PHE A 91 6.60 31.85 11.02
CA PHE A 91 6.07 33.13 10.56
C PHE A 91 6.46 34.26 11.52
N LYS A 92 6.45 35.49 11.01
CA LYS A 92 6.66 36.69 11.82
C LYS A 92 5.31 37.17 12.37
N MET A 93 5.22 37.33 13.69
CA MET A 93 3.97 37.71 14.36
C MET A 93 3.51 39.11 13.92
N PRO A 94 2.30 39.27 13.33
CA PRO A 94 1.75 40.56 12.97
C PRO A 94 1.16 41.29 14.18
N ALA A 95 0.75 42.55 13.97
CA ALA A 95 -0.01 43.36 14.94
C ALA A 95 -1.49 42.93 15.06
N ALA A 96 -1.76 41.62 15.03
CA ALA A 96 -3.10 41.04 15.06
C ALA A 96 -3.05 39.57 15.50
N ASP A 97 -4.18 39.04 15.94
CA ASP A 97 -4.33 37.61 16.23
C ASP A 97 -4.09 36.77 14.95
N VAL A 98 -3.51 35.58 15.14
CA VAL A 98 -3.13 34.66 14.07
C VAL A 98 -3.96 33.37 14.16
N THR A 99 -4.41 32.92 13.00
CA THR A 99 -4.96 31.58 12.80
C THR A 99 -4.03 30.80 11.89
N VAL A 100 -3.48 29.70 12.39
CA VAL A 100 -2.76 28.69 11.62
C VAL A 100 -3.75 27.64 11.14
N GLN A 101 -3.69 27.30 9.85
CA GLN A 101 -4.48 26.24 9.25
C GLN A 101 -3.55 25.24 8.58
N VAL A 102 -3.79 23.96 8.85
CA VAL A 102 -3.08 22.84 8.24
C VAL A 102 -4.09 21.99 7.49
N THR A 103 -3.77 21.57 6.28
CA THR A 103 -4.47 20.53 5.55
C THR A 103 -3.54 19.35 5.35
N ALA A 104 -4.07 18.15 5.58
CA ALA A 104 -3.43 16.89 5.20
C ALA A 104 -4.33 16.18 4.19
N THR A 105 -3.71 15.44 3.29
CA THR A 105 -4.41 14.59 2.31
C THR A 105 -3.96 13.15 2.49
N PRO A 106 -4.79 12.16 2.11
CA PRO A 106 -4.33 10.78 1.99
C PRO A 106 -3.06 10.72 1.16
N ALA A 107 -2.07 9.98 1.64
CA ALA A 107 -0.84 9.74 0.90
C ALA A 107 -1.16 8.91 -0.36
N PRO A 108 -0.52 9.19 -1.50
CA PRO A 108 -0.68 8.39 -2.71
C PRO A 108 -0.13 6.97 -2.50
N GLU A 109 -0.51 6.03 -3.35
CA GLU A 109 0.14 4.72 -3.38
C GLU A 109 1.66 4.84 -3.56
N TYR A 110 2.41 3.96 -2.91
CA TYR A 110 3.87 3.94 -2.95
C TYR A 110 4.33 2.61 -3.55
N ASP A 111 5.09 2.71 -4.64
CA ASP A 111 5.73 1.60 -5.34
C ASP A 111 6.96 2.19 -6.04
N ASP A 112 8.08 2.22 -5.33
CA ASP A 112 9.32 2.82 -5.82
C ASP A 112 10.05 1.80 -6.72
N PRO A 113 10.25 2.08 -8.01
CA PRO A 113 10.94 1.15 -8.90
C PRO A 113 12.41 0.92 -8.53
N ASP A 114 13.01 1.79 -7.73
CA ASP A 114 14.36 1.62 -7.20
C ASP A 114 14.38 0.75 -5.94
N ASP A 115 13.21 0.50 -5.32
CA ASP A 115 13.06 -0.49 -4.26
C ASP A 115 13.12 -1.91 -4.84
N HIS A 116 13.66 -2.81 -4.02
CA HIS A 116 13.71 -4.23 -4.29
C HIS A 116 12.47 -4.96 -3.75
N LEU A 117 11.33 -4.28 -3.72
CA LEU A 117 10.05 -4.79 -3.23
C LEU A 117 8.95 -4.35 -4.19
N ALA A 118 8.19 -5.31 -4.72
CA ALA A 118 7.07 -5.02 -5.62
C ALA A 118 5.89 -5.95 -5.34
N TRP A 119 4.68 -5.48 -5.63
CA TRP A 119 3.49 -6.34 -5.67
C TRP A 119 3.67 -7.44 -6.72
N GLY A 120 3.24 -8.66 -6.40
CA GLY A 120 3.21 -9.74 -7.39
C GLY A 120 2.27 -9.41 -8.55
N SER A 121 2.55 -9.96 -9.73
CA SER A 121 1.80 -9.68 -10.96
C SER A 121 0.31 -10.03 -10.89
N THR A 122 -0.10 -10.85 -9.92
CA THR A 122 -1.49 -11.29 -9.71
C THR A 122 -2.25 -10.44 -8.70
N VAL A 123 -1.63 -9.39 -8.15
CA VAL A 123 -2.28 -8.53 -7.15
C VAL A 123 -3.26 -7.57 -7.83
N THR A 124 -4.55 -7.78 -7.57
CA THR A 124 -5.64 -7.02 -8.21
C THR A 124 -6.07 -5.79 -7.42
N GLY A 125 -5.73 -5.69 -6.13
CA GLY A 125 -6.27 -4.67 -5.21
C GLY A 125 -7.67 -5.02 -4.67
N PHE A 126 -8.13 -6.26 -4.85
CA PHE A 126 -9.41 -6.72 -4.35
C PHE A 126 -9.28 -7.92 -3.42
N ILE A 127 -10.14 -7.93 -2.42
CA ILE A 127 -10.28 -9.02 -1.44
C ILE A 127 -11.78 -9.33 -1.32
N SER A 128 -12.14 -10.61 -1.29
CA SER A 128 -13.50 -11.03 -0.97
C SER A 128 -13.55 -11.47 0.49
N GLN A 129 -14.60 -11.06 1.20
CA GLN A 129 -14.94 -11.70 2.46
C GLN A 129 -15.26 -13.19 2.22
N ALA A 130 -15.03 -14.03 3.24
CA ALA A 130 -15.37 -15.45 3.18
C ALA A 130 -16.87 -15.66 2.91
N SER A 131 -17.20 -16.71 2.14
CA SER A 131 -18.59 -17.11 1.90
C SER A 131 -19.32 -17.41 3.23
N PRO A 132 -20.66 -17.29 3.29
CA PRO A 132 -21.40 -17.60 4.52
C PRO A 132 -21.14 -19.02 5.06
N SER A 133 -20.90 -20.00 4.18
CA SER A 133 -20.50 -21.36 4.60
C SER A 133 -19.09 -21.38 5.17
N ASP A 134 -18.14 -20.71 4.51
CA ASP A 134 -16.74 -20.69 4.89
C ASP A 134 -16.47 -19.90 6.17
N GLN A 135 -17.31 -18.91 6.49
CA GLN A 135 -17.29 -18.19 7.76
C GLN A 135 -17.39 -19.12 8.97
N THR A 136 -18.09 -20.25 8.82
CA THR A 136 -18.28 -21.25 9.90
C THR A 136 -17.38 -22.48 9.76
N ALA A 137 -16.58 -22.54 8.70
CA ALA A 137 -15.71 -23.68 8.44
C ALA A 137 -14.60 -23.81 9.48
N SER A 138 -14.16 -25.04 9.75
CA SER A 138 -13.10 -25.33 10.72
C SER A 138 -11.68 -25.16 10.16
N TRP A 139 -11.54 -24.98 8.85
CA TRP A 139 -10.27 -24.71 8.17
C TRP A 139 -10.09 -23.21 7.94
N ASP A 140 -8.85 -22.77 7.80
CA ASP A 140 -8.53 -21.38 7.49
C ASP A 140 -8.97 -21.04 6.06
N VAL A 141 -9.48 -19.82 5.88
CA VAL A 141 -9.98 -19.32 4.60
C VAL A 141 -9.22 -18.04 4.34
N GLU A 142 -8.12 -18.17 3.61
CA GLU A 142 -7.12 -17.12 3.48
C GLU A 142 -6.90 -16.76 2.01
N GLN A 143 -6.57 -15.49 1.76
CA GLN A 143 -6.08 -15.01 0.47
C GLN A 143 -4.61 -14.63 0.60
N ASP A 144 -3.80 -15.18 -0.31
CA ASP A 144 -2.41 -14.81 -0.48
C ASP A 144 -2.29 -13.59 -1.43
N ILE A 145 -1.61 -12.55 -0.99
CA ILE A 145 -1.23 -11.38 -1.78
C ILE A 145 0.29 -11.46 -1.99
N PRO A 146 0.76 -11.92 -3.16
CA PRO A 146 2.19 -12.15 -3.38
C PRO A 146 2.98 -10.84 -3.41
N LEU A 147 4.21 -10.90 -2.90
CA LEU A 147 5.23 -9.86 -2.96
C LEU A 147 6.48 -10.45 -3.64
N THR A 148 7.13 -9.67 -4.50
CA THR A 148 8.33 -10.08 -5.23
C THR A 148 9.51 -9.21 -4.84
N PHE A 149 10.72 -9.77 -4.91
CA PHE A 149 11.97 -9.07 -4.57
C PHE A 149 12.82 -8.85 -5.83
N PRO A 150 12.42 -7.94 -6.74
CA PRO A 150 13.10 -7.73 -8.00
C PRO A 150 14.56 -7.31 -7.79
N GLY A 151 15.46 -7.87 -8.61
CA GLY A 151 16.90 -7.53 -8.58
C GLY A 151 17.68 -8.13 -7.39
N ILE A 152 17.03 -8.76 -6.42
CA ILE A 152 17.71 -9.45 -5.32
C ILE A 152 18.17 -10.83 -5.79
N SER A 153 19.48 -11.01 -5.86
CA SER A 153 20.05 -12.32 -6.16
C SER A 153 19.92 -13.27 -4.96
N SER A 154 19.85 -14.58 -5.21
CA SER A 154 19.90 -15.62 -4.18
C SER A 154 21.21 -15.58 -3.36
N ALA A 155 22.25 -14.89 -3.84
CA ALA A 155 23.49 -14.66 -3.10
C ALA A 155 23.35 -13.63 -1.96
N ALA A 156 22.24 -12.87 -1.90
CA ALA A 156 21.95 -11.98 -0.77
C ALA A 156 21.71 -12.75 0.54
N TRP A 157 21.41 -14.06 0.46
CA TRP A 157 21.23 -14.94 1.63
C TRP A 157 20.30 -14.34 2.70
N ILE A 158 19.17 -13.78 2.25
CA ILE A 158 18.11 -13.35 3.16
C ILE A 158 17.57 -14.60 3.86
N THR A 159 17.59 -14.62 5.18
CA THR A 159 17.08 -15.75 5.99
C THR A 159 15.98 -15.35 6.96
N SER A 160 15.81 -14.05 7.18
CA SER A 160 14.75 -13.46 7.97
C SER A 160 14.39 -12.08 7.43
N VAL A 161 13.12 -11.72 7.55
CA VAL A 161 12.58 -10.41 7.20
C VAL A 161 11.75 -9.94 8.38
N ASP A 162 12.06 -8.75 8.88
CA ASP A 162 11.19 -8.02 9.80
C ASP A 162 10.19 -7.22 8.97
N ALA A 163 8.90 -7.33 9.30
CA ALA A 163 7.82 -6.75 8.52
C ALA A 163 7.03 -5.78 9.39
N ASP A 164 6.97 -4.53 8.94
CA ASP A 164 6.14 -3.48 9.51
C ASP A 164 4.90 -3.35 8.62
N LEU A 165 3.77 -3.87 9.11
CA LEU A 165 2.48 -3.83 8.44
C LEU A 165 1.57 -2.84 9.16
N GLN A 166 0.96 -1.95 8.38
CA GLN A 166 -0.03 -1.00 8.89
C GLN A 166 -1.24 -1.00 7.96
N ILE A 167 -2.42 -0.78 8.54
CA ILE A 167 -3.69 -0.70 7.81
C ILE A 167 -4.34 0.64 8.12
N SER A 168 -4.82 1.35 7.09
CA SER A 168 -5.42 2.67 7.30
C SER A 168 -6.80 2.60 7.97
N ASP A 169 -7.54 1.52 7.74
CA ASP A 169 -8.85 1.27 8.35
C ASP A 169 -8.97 -0.18 8.85
N GLU A 170 -8.71 -0.36 10.14
CA GLU A 170 -8.82 -1.67 10.81
C GLU A 170 -10.26 -2.17 10.96
N SER A 171 -11.28 -1.36 10.66
CA SER A 171 -12.67 -1.85 10.57
C SER A 171 -12.91 -2.66 9.29
N VAL A 172 -12.10 -2.45 8.25
CA VAL A 172 -12.15 -3.17 6.96
C VAL A 172 -11.24 -4.40 7.01
N ILE A 173 -9.97 -4.22 7.37
CA ILE A 173 -9.01 -5.31 7.58
C ILE A 173 -8.37 -5.14 8.97
N PRO A 174 -8.84 -5.86 10.00
CA PRO A 174 -8.23 -5.80 11.32
C PRO A 174 -6.74 -6.17 11.29
N ALA A 175 -5.92 -5.57 12.16
CA ALA A 175 -4.48 -5.86 12.19
C ALA A 175 -4.15 -7.35 12.42
N ASP A 176 -5.02 -8.09 13.12
CA ASP A 176 -4.87 -9.52 13.37
C ASP A 176 -5.47 -10.42 12.26
N ALA A 177 -6.05 -9.81 11.21
CA ALA A 177 -6.54 -10.49 10.03
C ALA A 177 -5.49 -10.60 8.92
N ILE A 178 -4.37 -9.88 9.03
CA ILE A 178 -3.33 -9.87 8.01
C ILE A 178 -1.95 -10.14 8.63
N ARG A 179 -1.13 -10.91 7.93
CA ARG A 179 0.26 -11.18 8.33
C ARG A 179 1.17 -11.29 7.13
N TYR A 180 2.45 -11.04 7.35
CA TYR A 180 3.50 -11.30 6.37
C TYR A 180 4.08 -12.72 6.56
N GLU A 181 4.29 -13.43 5.46
CA GLU A 181 4.98 -14.72 5.43
C GLU A 181 6.13 -14.73 4.40
N ASN A 182 7.23 -15.37 4.78
CA ASN A 182 8.38 -15.57 3.90
C ASN A 182 8.11 -16.70 2.89
N VAL A 183 8.42 -16.46 1.62
CA VAL A 183 8.48 -17.51 0.60
C VAL A 183 9.95 -17.93 0.44
N LYS A 184 10.22 -19.20 0.74
CA LYS A 184 11.58 -19.78 0.70
C LYS A 184 11.84 -20.52 -0.60
N ALA A 185 13.11 -20.56 -1.01
CA ALA A 185 13.54 -21.43 -2.10
C ALA A 185 13.26 -22.90 -1.77
N SER A 186 12.93 -23.70 -2.78
CA SER A 186 12.56 -25.11 -2.61
C SER A 186 13.65 -26.00 -1.99
N THR A 187 14.93 -25.61 -2.14
CA THR A 187 16.09 -26.41 -1.70
C THR A 187 16.97 -25.70 -0.68
N SER A 188 16.56 -24.53 -0.15
CA SER A 188 17.35 -23.79 0.85
C SER A 188 16.47 -23.00 1.81
N SER A 189 17.07 -22.46 2.87
CA SER A 189 16.38 -21.55 3.78
C SER A 189 16.34 -20.10 3.29
N ALA A 190 16.85 -19.82 2.08
CA ALA A 190 16.88 -18.48 1.53
C ALA A 190 15.45 -18.01 1.24
N VAL A 191 15.11 -16.82 1.73
CA VAL A 191 13.88 -16.11 1.38
C VAL A 191 14.07 -15.49 0.01
N ILE A 192 13.18 -15.84 -0.92
CA ILE A 192 13.25 -15.41 -2.33
C ILE A 192 12.09 -14.50 -2.73
N ALA A 193 11.05 -14.45 -1.90
CA ALA A 193 9.86 -13.63 -2.08
C ALA A 193 9.12 -13.54 -0.73
N GLY A 194 8.00 -12.82 -0.72
CA GLY A 194 7.10 -12.75 0.43
C GLY A 194 5.65 -12.86 -0.01
N LYS A 195 4.75 -12.95 0.96
CA LYS A 195 3.32 -12.79 0.73
C LYS A 195 2.65 -12.19 1.96
N LEU A 196 1.59 -11.41 1.73
CA LEU A 196 0.64 -11.09 2.79
C LEU A 196 -0.44 -12.15 2.77
N VAL A 197 -0.81 -12.67 3.93
CA VAL A 197 -1.87 -13.65 4.09
C VAL A 197 -3.00 -13.00 4.86
N VAL A 198 -4.17 -12.91 4.23
CA VAL A 198 -5.36 -12.26 4.78
C VAL A 198 -6.39 -13.31 5.16
N ASP A 199 -6.82 -13.33 6.42
CA ASP A 199 -7.93 -14.14 6.93
C ASP A 199 -9.27 -13.54 6.50
N LEU A 200 -9.89 -14.18 5.51
CA LEU A 200 -11.11 -13.70 4.88
C LEU A 200 -12.34 -13.76 5.80
N LYS A 201 -12.24 -14.45 6.95
CA LYS A 201 -13.34 -14.51 7.93
C LYS A 201 -13.43 -13.27 8.79
N LYS A 202 -12.32 -12.52 8.92
CA LYS A 202 -12.21 -11.35 9.80
C LYS A 202 -12.41 -10.02 9.09
N VAL A 203 -12.30 -9.99 7.76
CA VAL A 203 -12.46 -8.76 6.98
C VAL A 203 -13.92 -8.36 6.84
N SER A 204 -14.16 -7.06 6.62
CA SER A 204 -15.49 -6.50 6.35
C SER A 204 -15.46 -5.66 5.07
N PRO A 205 -16.57 -5.56 4.31
CA PRO A 205 -16.62 -4.76 3.09
C PRO A 205 -16.25 -3.29 3.33
N GLY A 206 -15.46 -2.73 2.42
CA GLY A 206 -14.95 -1.36 2.53
C GLY A 206 -13.67 -1.16 1.74
N THR A 207 -13.00 -0.02 1.97
CA THR A 207 -11.74 0.32 1.31
C THR A 207 -10.71 0.71 2.36
N THR A 208 -9.50 0.17 2.23
CA THR A 208 -8.37 0.50 3.11
C THR A 208 -7.06 0.51 2.32
N TYR A 209 -6.05 1.19 2.84
CA TYR A 209 -4.68 1.06 2.37
C TYR A 209 -3.95 0.03 3.20
N ILE A 210 -3.12 -0.77 2.54
CA ILE A 210 -2.15 -1.66 3.18
C ILE A 210 -0.78 -1.03 2.94
N TYR A 211 -0.09 -0.71 4.03
CA TYR A 211 1.32 -0.33 4.04
C TYR A 211 2.17 -1.51 4.49
N VAL A 212 3.26 -1.78 3.78
CA VAL A 212 4.24 -2.79 4.15
C VAL A 212 5.65 -2.24 3.99
N SER A 213 6.45 -2.32 5.05
CA SER A 213 7.90 -2.10 5.00
C SER A 213 8.61 -3.38 5.39
N LEU A 214 9.49 -3.87 4.51
CA LEU A 214 10.24 -5.12 4.74
C LEU A 214 11.72 -4.82 4.97
N ARG A 215 12.24 -5.29 6.12
CA ARG A 215 13.62 -5.09 6.56
C ARG A 215 14.30 -6.47 6.68
N PRO A 216 14.91 -6.98 5.59
CA PRO A 216 15.63 -8.24 5.64
C PRO A 216 16.95 -8.10 6.42
N ASN A 217 17.50 -9.22 6.88
CA ASN A 217 18.76 -9.22 7.63
C ASN A 217 20.01 -8.84 6.82
N ASN A 218 20.02 -9.10 5.51
CA ASN A 218 21.22 -8.96 4.66
C ASN A 218 20.94 -8.27 3.31
N ALA A 219 19.92 -7.40 3.23
CA ALA A 219 19.58 -6.63 2.03
C ALA A 219 18.78 -5.36 2.40
N SER A 220 18.34 -4.62 1.38
CA SER A 220 17.28 -3.62 1.50
C SER A 220 16.17 -4.03 0.53
N LEU A 221 14.91 -4.06 0.98
CA LEU A 221 13.77 -4.36 0.11
C LEU A 221 13.01 -3.08 -0.20
N GLY A 222 12.55 -2.37 0.84
CA GLY A 222 11.84 -1.11 0.64
C GLY A 222 10.47 -1.10 1.28
N THR A 223 9.59 -0.27 0.75
CA THR A 223 8.20 -0.12 1.25
C THR A 223 7.20 -0.15 0.11
N LEU A 224 5.96 -0.54 0.39
CA LEU A 224 4.84 -0.47 -0.54
C LEU A 224 3.62 0.06 0.18
N MET A 225 2.78 0.78 -0.56
CA MET A 225 1.45 1.16 -0.12
C MET A 225 0.47 1.06 -1.27
N ARG A 226 -0.61 0.30 -1.08
CA ARG A 226 -1.64 0.15 -2.10
C ARG A 226 -3.03 0.12 -1.48
N LYS A 227 -4.01 0.65 -2.21
CA LYS A 227 -5.41 0.59 -1.84
C LYS A 227 -5.99 -0.78 -2.16
N PHE A 228 -6.74 -1.33 -1.21
CA PHE A 228 -7.50 -2.55 -1.34
C PHE A 228 -8.98 -2.29 -1.10
N THR A 229 -9.82 -2.95 -1.90
CA THR A 229 -11.28 -2.96 -1.72
C THR A 229 -11.71 -4.35 -1.28
N VAL A 230 -12.31 -4.43 -0.10
CA VAL A 230 -12.95 -5.64 0.41
C VAL A 230 -14.42 -5.63 -0.02
N THR A 231 -14.90 -6.74 -0.56
CA THR A 231 -16.29 -6.91 -1.00
C THR A 231 -16.95 -8.08 -0.28
N GLU A 232 -18.29 -8.09 -0.26
CA GLU A 232 -19.03 -9.29 0.13
C GLU A 232 -18.76 -10.44 -0.85
N TYR A 233 -18.81 -11.68 -0.35
CA TYR A 233 -18.65 -12.87 -1.18
C TYR A 233 -19.60 -12.85 -2.38
N GLY A 234 -19.05 -13.09 -3.58
CA GLY A 234 -19.79 -13.13 -4.84
C GLY A 234 -20.13 -11.76 -5.42
N GLN A 235 -19.76 -10.65 -4.76
CA GLN A 235 -19.94 -9.31 -5.30
C GLN A 235 -18.69 -8.76 -6.00
N LEU A 236 -17.55 -9.43 -5.87
CA LEU A 236 -16.32 -9.03 -6.56
C LEU A 236 -16.47 -9.23 -8.08
N GLN A 237 -16.53 -8.13 -8.82
CA GLN A 237 -16.57 -8.14 -10.28
C GLN A 237 -15.17 -7.93 -10.85
N LEU A 238 -14.63 -8.95 -11.50
CA LEU A 238 -13.47 -8.83 -12.36
C LEU A 238 -13.92 -8.56 -13.79
N ASP A 239 -13.15 -7.76 -14.50
CA ASP A 239 -13.33 -7.55 -15.94
C ASP A 239 -12.95 -8.84 -16.67
N THR A 240 -13.95 -9.51 -17.24
CA THR A 240 -13.77 -10.66 -18.11
C THR A 240 -13.98 -10.26 -19.56
N VAL A 241 -13.32 -10.98 -20.46
CA VAL A 241 -13.50 -10.84 -21.90
C VAL A 241 -13.85 -12.17 -22.51
N GLU A 242 -14.76 -12.17 -23.49
CA GLU A 242 -15.09 -13.36 -24.25
C GLU A 242 -13.94 -13.73 -25.19
N VAL A 243 -13.59 -15.01 -25.19
CA VAL A 243 -12.48 -15.59 -25.96
C VAL A 243 -13.00 -16.80 -26.70
N THR A 244 -12.68 -16.91 -27.98
CA THR A 244 -13.01 -18.10 -28.76
C THR A 244 -11.82 -19.06 -28.72
N LEU A 245 -12.03 -20.25 -28.17
CA LEU A 245 -11.09 -21.35 -28.28
C LEU A 245 -11.40 -22.10 -29.57
N LYS A 246 -10.42 -22.20 -30.47
CA LYS A 246 -10.49 -22.98 -31.69
C LYS A 246 -9.63 -24.23 -31.54
N ILE A 247 -10.29 -25.38 -31.49
CA ILE A 247 -9.70 -26.64 -31.07
C ILE A 247 -9.51 -27.55 -32.29
N THR A 248 -8.31 -28.09 -32.43
CA THR A 248 -7.94 -29.08 -33.44
C THR A 248 -7.49 -30.37 -32.76
N ASN A 249 -8.19 -31.48 -33.01
CA ASN A 249 -7.81 -32.79 -32.49
C ASN A 249 -6.98 -33.57 -33.52
N HIS A 250 -5.69 -33.75 -33.25
CA HIS A 250 -4.76 -34.61 -34.02
C HIS A 250 -4.38 -35.88 -33.24
N SER A 251 -5.12 -36.24 -32.20
CA SER A 251 -4.93 -37.51 -31.48
C SER A 251 -5.58 -38.68 -32.22
N ASP A 252 -5.29 -39.92 -31.78
CA ASP A 252 -5.93 -41.12 -32.31
C ASP A 252 -7.34 -41.38 -31.71
N TYR A 253 -7.85 -40.46 -30.90
CA TYR A 253 -9.13 -40.61 -30.21
C TYR A 253 -10.25 -39.85 -30.92
N GLU A 254 -11.42 -40.47 -30.95
CA GLU A 254 -12.64 -39.89 -31.51
C GLU A 254 -12.99 -38.57 -30.82
N TRP A 255 -13.59 -37.67 -31.58
CA TRP A 255 -13.94 -36.33 -31.14
C TRP A 255 -14.80 -36.35 -29.86
N GLU A 256 -15.72 -37.30 -29.75
CA GLU A 256 -16.65 -37.43 -28.63
C GLU A 256 -16.01 -37.94 -27.33
N GLU A 257 -14.80 -38.51 -27.42
CA GLU A 257 -14.08 -39.07 -26.27
C GLU A 257 -13.12 -38.07 -25.63
N VAL A 258 -12.85 -36.96 -26.31
CA VAL A 258 -11.85 -35.97 -25.91
C VAL A 258 -12.52 -34.79 -25.20
N PHE A 259 -11.88 -34.34 -24.12
CA PHE A 259 -12.20 -33.10 -23.43
C PHE A 259 -10.97 -32.21 -23.30
N ILE A 260 -11.22 -30.91 -23.13
CA ILE A 260 -10.22 -29.96 -22.67
C ILE A 260 -10.64 -29.38 -21.32
N ASN A 261 -9.65 -29.09 -20.49
CA ASN A 261 -9.84 -28.31 -19.28
C ASN A 261 -9.04 -27.01 -19.39
N VAL A 262 -9.65 -25.90 -19.00
CA VAL A 262 -9.00 -24.59 -18.86
C VAL A 262 -9.18 -24.16 -17.41
N SER A 263 -8.09 -24.18 -16.63
CA SER A 263 -8.12 -23.88 -15.19
C SER A 263 -7.31 -22.63 -14.91
N ASP A 264 -7.93 -21.64 -14.27
CA ASP A 264 -7.24 -20.45 -13.79
C ASP A 264 -6.20 -20.83 -12.73
N ARG A 265 -4.94 -20.44 -12.93
CA ARG A 265 -3.86 -20.64 -11.96
C ARG A 265 -3.76 -19.49 -10.97
N THR A 266 -4.50 -18.41 -11.23
CA THR A 266 -4.48 -17.16 -10.49
C THR A 266 -5.90 -16.71 -10.11
N PRO A 267 -6.79 -17.62 -9.63
CA PRO A 267 -8.16 -17.26 -9.34
C PRO A 267 -8.24 -16.28 -8.17
N VAL A 268 -9.19 -15.36 -8.23
CA VAL A 268 -9.52 -14.49 -7.10
C VAL A 268 -10.77 -15.04 -6.42
N TYR A 269 -10.60 -15.50 -5.17
CA TYR A 269 -11.67 -16.08 -4.38
C TYR A 269 -12.87 -15.12 -4.27
N GLY A 270 -14.08 -15.66 -4.44
CA GLY A 270 -15.33 -14.90 -4.33
C GLY A 270 -15.60 -13.92 -5.49
N SER A 271 -14.78 -13.96 -6.55
CA SER A 271 -15.05 -13.22 -7.79
C SER A 271 -16.14 -13.86 -8.65
N ASN A 272 -16.63 -13.09 -9.61
CA ASN A 272 -17.56 -13.52 -10.66
C ASN A 272 -16.90 -14.31 -11.79
N ALA A 273 -15.57 -14.42 -11.83
CA ALA A 273 -14.85 -15.09 -12.91
C ALA A 273 -14.86 -16.60 -12.70
N GLU A 274 -15.17 -17.35 -13.77
CA GLU A 274 -15.07 -18.80 -13.77
C GLU A 274 -13.59 -19.21 -13.70
N ASP A 275 -13.24 -20.04 -12.72
CA ASP A 275 -11.87 -20.52 -12.52
C ASP A 275 -11.61 -21.85 -13.20
N PHE A 276 -12.65 -22.52 -13.72
CA PHE A 276 -12.52 -23.82 -14.35
C PHE A 276 -13.58 -24.07 -15.44
N TYR A 277 -13.09 -24.32 -16.65
CA TYR A 277 -13.90 -24.85 -17.74
C TYR A 277 -13.51 -26.30 -18.00
N SER A 278 -14.52 -27.17 -18.15
CA SER A 278 -14.34 -28.52 -18.70
C SER A 278 -15.26 -28.64 -19.92
N ILE A 279 -14.66 -28.84 -21.09
CA ILE A 279 -15.35 -28.76 -22.37
C ILE A 279 -15.15 -30.09 -23.08
N MET A 280 -16.25 -30.81 -23.30
CA MET A 280 -16.26 -31.96 -24.20
C MET A 280 -16.19 -31.47 -25.63
N LEU A 281 -15.32 -32.04 -26.47
CA LEU A 281 -15.26 -31.61 -27.86
C LEU A 281 -16.58 -31.87 -28.59
N SER A 282 -17.31 -32.92 -28.23
CA SER A 282 -18.67 -33.21 -28.75
C SER A 282 -19.70 -32.12 -28.51
N GLU A 283 -19.46 -31.21 -27.56
CA GLU A 283 -20.36 -30.09 -27.24
C GLU A 283 -19.99 -28.81 -28.00
N THR A 284 -18.88 -28.82 -28.73
CA THR A 284 -18.41 -27.67 -29.52
C THR A 284 -19.05 -27.64 -30.91
N ALA A 285 -19.22 -26.44 -31.47
CA ALA A 285 -19.62 -26.27 -32.86
C ALA A 285 -18.36 -26.22 -33.73
N ASP A 286 -18.04 -27.34 -34.39
CA ASP A 286 -16.86 -27.47 -35.27
C ASP A 286 -15.51 -27.13 -34.58
N GLY A 287 -15.37 -27.48 -33.29
CA GLY A 287 -14.15 -27.21 -32.52
C GLY A 287 -14.07 -25.80 -31.96
N GLU A 288 -15.11 -24.98 -32.10
CA GLU A 288 -15.14 -23.64 -31.55
C GLU A 288 -16.06 -23.56 -30.31
N VAL A 289 -15.56 -22.89 -29.27
CA VAL A 289 -16.28 -22.63 -28.02
C VAL A 289 -15.86 -21.27 -27.46
N THR A 290 -16.83 -20.53 -26.93
CA THR A 290 -16.58 -19.24 -26.29
C THR A 290 -16.51 -19.40 -24.78
N VAL A 291 -15.48 -18.85 -24.16
CA VAL A 291 -15.28 -18.81 -22.70
C VAL A 291 -15.00 -17.38 -22.26
N SER A 292 -15.19 -17.07 -20.98
CA SER A 292 -14.89 -15.76 -20.40
C SER A 292 -13.63 -15.83 -19.56
N LEU A 293 -12.57 -15.13 -19.97
CA LEU A 293 -11.27 -15.13 -19.27
C LEU A 293 -10.93 -13.73 -18.74
N VAL A 294 -10.13 -13.67 -17.69
CA VAL A 294 -9.66 -12.42 -17.07
C VAL A 294 -8.29 -12.05 -17.68
N PRO A 295 -8.16 -10.89 -18.35
CA PRO A 295 -6.87 -10.42 -18.85
C PRO A 295 -5.80 -10.35 -17.75
N GLY A 296 -4.58 -10.81 -18.05
CA GLY A 296 -3.45 -10.85 -17.12
C GLY A 296 -3.36 -12.15 -16.30
N HIS A 297 -4.41 -12.97 -16.27
CA HIS A 297 -4.36 -14.27 -15.59
C HIS A 297 -3.59 -15.30 -16.42
N THR A 298 -3.07 -16.31 -15.72
CA THR A 298 -2.47 -17.50 -16.35
C THR A 298 -3.43 -18.67 -16.19
N TYR A 299 -3.72 -19.35 -17.29
CA TYR A 299 -4.58 -20.53 -17.30
C TYR A 299 -3.77 -21.77 -17.63
N PHE A 300 -4.13 -22.91 -17.06
CA PHE A 300 -3.59 -24.20 -17.45
C PHE A 300 -4.58 -24.92 -18.36
N VAL A 301 -4.14 -25.17 -19.58
CA VAL A 301 -4.87 -25.87 -20.62
C VAL A 301 -4.37 -27.31 -20.66
N SER A 302 -5.27 -28.26 -20.48
CA SER A 302 -4.97 -29.68 -20.57
C SER A 302 -6.03 -30.40 -21.39
N ALA A 303 -5.67 -31.54 -21.98
CA ALA A 303 -6.58 -32.36 -22.75
C ALA A 303 -6.49 -33.81 -22.27
N GLY A 304 -7.58 -34.54 -22.41
CA GLY A 304 -7.63 -35.94 -22.03
C GLY A 304 -8.82 -36.68 -22.61
N THR A 305 -8.88 -37.98 -22.31
CA THR A 305 -9.99 -38.84 -22.73
C THR A 305 -10.82 -39.32 -21.55
N LEU A 306 -12.14 -39.37 -21.71
CA LEU A 306 -13.05 -39.84 -20.66
C LEU A 306 -12.91 -41.35 -20.43
N SER A 307 -13.13 -42.15 -21.49
CA SER A 307 -13.22 -43.61 -21.36
C SER A 307 -11.87 -44.26 -21.08
N TYR A 308 -10.80 -43.72 -21.67
CA TYR A 308 -9.47 -44.33 -21.61
C TYR A 308 -8.58 -43.75 -20.51
N ARG A 309 -8.96 -42.59 -19.92
CA ARG A 309 -8.19 -41.88 -18.89
C ARG A 309 -6.75 -41.60 -19.33
N VAL A 310 -6.58 -41.27 -20.60
CA VAL A 310 -5.28 -40.91 -21.19
C VAL A 310 -5.16 -39.40 -21.19
N SER A 311 -4.05 -38.88 -20.67
CA SER A 311 -3.67 -37.48 -20.83
C SER A 311 -3.17 -37.26 -22.24
N LEU A 312 -3.68 -36.22 -22.91
CA LEU A 312 -3.25 -35.82 -24.24
C LEU A 312 -2.34 -34.60 -24.14
N SER A 313 -1.49 -34.43 -25.15
CA SER A 313 -0.56 -33.30 -25.22
C SER A 313 -1.26 -32.10 -25.88
N VAL A 314 -1.04 -30.91 -25.33
CA VAL A 314 -1.47 -29.63 -25.91
C VAL A 314 -0.23 -28.96 -26.48
N ASP A 315 -0.24 -28.70 -27.79
CA ASP A 315 0.89 -28.05 -28.46
C ASP A 315 1.07 -26.61 -27.96
N ASP A 316 2.32 -26.17 -27.91
CA ASP A 316 2.64 -24.75 -27.73
C ASP A 316 2.06 -23.92 -28.87
N TRP A 317 1.64 -22.70 -28.53
CA TRP A 317 1.03 -21.78 -29.47
C TRP A 317 1.40 -20.35 -29.13
N VAL A 318 1.65 -19.53 -30.16
CA VAL A 318 1.82 -18.08 -30.02
C VAL A 318 0.79 -17.41 -30.88
N GLY A 319 -0.05 -16.62 -30.24
CA GLY A 319 -1.17 -15.92 -30.83
C GLY A 319 -0.86 -14.49 -31.22
N GLU A 320 -1.93 -13.71 -31.30
CA GLU A 320 -1.85 -12.27 -31.51
C GLU A 320 -1.05 -11.62 -30.37
N GLY A 321 -0.27 -10.59 -30.72
CA GLY A 321 0.63 -9.89 -29.81
C GLY A 321 1.46 -8.81 -30.44
N SER A 322 2.16 -8.07 -29.59
CA SER A 322 3.30 -7.25 -29.99
C SER A 322 4.45 -7.44 -29.01
N SER A 323 5.66 -7.13 -29.45
CA SER A 323 6.83 -7.10 -28.55
C SER A 323 6.73 -6.04 -27.45
N GLU A 324 5.81 -5.07 -27.58
CA GLU A 324 5.59 -4.01 -26.60
C GLU A 324 4.54 -4.39 -25.55
N THR A 325 3.49 -5.11 -25.95
CA THR A 325 2.34 -5.43 -25.08
C THR A 325 2.26 -6.90 -24.67
N GLY A 326 3.11 -7.76 -25.25
CA GLY A 326 3.09 -9.21 -25.05
C GLY A 326 2.24 -9.94 -26.08
N PHE A 327 2.27 -11.27 -26.00
CA PHE A 327 1.52 -12.18 -26.86
C PHE A 327 0.64 -13.08 -25.99
N ASN A 328 -0.58 -13.36 -26.44
CA ASN A 328 -1.29 -14.54 -25.96
C ASN A 328 -0.47 -15.77 -26.37
N ARG A 329 -0.18 -16.67 -25.44
CA ARG A 329 0.62 -17.86 -25.76
C ARG A 329 0.35 -19.02 -24.82
N ILE A 330 0.41 -20.23 -25.37
CA ILE A 330 0.44 -21.49 -24.63
C ILE A 330 1.87 -22.00 -24.67
N GLU A 331 2.46 -22.23 -23.50
CA GLU A 331 3.80 -22.80 -23.34
C GLU A 331 3.73 -23.83 -22.21
N ASP A 332 4.08 -25.09 -22.50
CA ASP A 332 3.97 -26.22 -21.56
C ASP A 332 2.56 -26.33 -20.92
N GLY A 333 1.53 -26.11 -21.73
CA GLY A 333 0.12 -26.10 -21.30
C GLY A 333 -0.30 -24.86 -20.49
N ASN A 334 0.59 -23.89 -20.22
CA ASN A 334 0.22 -22.65 -19.56
C ASN A 334 -0.10 -21.56 -20.59
N LEU A 335 -1.36 -21.15 -20.62
CA LEU A 335 -1.85 -20.00 -21.36
C LEU A 335 -1.58 -18.72 -20.57
N THR A 336 -0.64 -17.89 -21.06
CA THR A 336 -0.56 -16.47 -20.66
C THR A 336 -1.61 -15.70 -21.47
N PHE A 337 -2.62 -15.15 -20.79
CA PHE A 337 -3.72 -14.45 -21.44
C PHE A 337 -3.66 -12.95 -21.16
N LEU A 338 -3.67 -12.13 -22.22
CA LEU A 338 -3.49 -10.68 -22.14
C LEU A 338 -4.69 -9.90 -22.67
N TYR A 339 -5.40 -10.43 -23.66
CA TYR A 339 -6.54 -9.74 -24.28
C TYR A 339 -7.40 -10.68 -25.14
N ALA A 340 -8.63 -10.25 -25.41
CA ALA A 340 -9.63 -10.97 -26.19
C ALA A 340 -9.14 -11.37 -27.59
N GLY A 341 -9.58 -12.51 -28.09
CA GLY A 341 -9.22 -12.97 -29.43
C GLY A 341 -9.57 -14.43 -29.65
N VAL A 342 -8.93 -15.03 -30.66
CA VAL A 342 -9.03 -16.46 -30.95
C VAL A 342 -7.77 -17.17 -30.46
N ILE A 343 -7.94 -18.16 -29.60
CA ILE A 343 -6.86 -19.02 -29.11
C ILE A 343 -6.91 -20.35 -29.84
N GLN A 344 -5.81 -20.74 -30.48
CA GLN A 344 -5.71 -22.06 -31.12
C GLN A 344 -5.22 -23.09 -30.12
N ILE A 345 -5.94 -24.19 -29.99
CA ILE A 345 -5.55 -25.34 -29.15
C ILE A 345 -5.41 -26.54 -30.08
N THR A 346 -4.20 -27.09 -30.19
CA THR A 346 -3.96 -28.33 -30.93
C THR A 346 -3.66 -29.45 -29.96
N ILE A 347 -4.45 -30.52 -30.03
CA ILE A 347 -4.36 -31.70 -29.17
C ILE A 347 -3.66 -32.82 -29.93
N ARG A 348 -2.75 -33.55 -29.28
CA ARG A 348 -2.06 -34.73 -29.81
C ARG A 348 -2.05 -35.88 -28.83
N ASN A 349 -1.65 -37.04 -29.32
CA ASN A 349 -1.22 -38.15 -28.46
C ASN A 349 -0.11 -37.69 -27.49
N PRO A 350 0.06 -38.40 -26.36
CA PRO A 350 1.05 -38.07 -25.32
C PRO A 350 2.46 -37.79 -25.84
#